data_AF-A0A101TYL5-F1
#
_entry.id   AF-A0A101TYL5-F1
#
_cell.length_a   1.000
_cell.length_b   1.000
_cell.length_c   1.000
_cell.angle_alpha   90.00
_cell.angle_beta   90.00
_cell.angle_gamma   90.00
#
_symmetry.space_group_name_H-M   'P 1'
#
loop_
_entity.id
_entity.type
_entity.pdbx_description
1 polymer ?
#
loop_
_entity_poly.entity_id
_entity_poly.type
_entity_poly.pdbx_seq_one_letter_code
_entity_poly.pdbx_strand_id
1 'polypeptide(L)'
;MRVCAAVIAPILLVSGGYAYGAPARYGDPMQEDIDAAVQGVDEFWKKHWSEYFTESYTPPQVLGLYDGTAADAPTCDGVALEAGNALYCPSEDFLAWDVGLMQEGYATGDSYVYFVVAHEWGHAIQSRLDVTLQEVSTELQADCLAGAELQGAKDDESIVFEDGDAAELEQAIHSVSDQLPWTNPEDHGDADQRTKAFVRGLDGGVNACLPLTA
;
A
#
# COMPACT_ATOMS: atom_id res chain seq x y z
N MET A 1 1.39 -11.58 -14.88
CA MET A 1 1.21 -12.93 -15.46
C MET A 1 0.54 -13.72 -14.37
N ARG A 2 1.14 -13.99 -13.21
CA ARG A 2 0.48 -13.88 -11.90
C ARG A 2 1.59 -13.70 -10.88
N VAL A 3 1.63 -12.59 -10.16
CA VAL A 3 2.52 -12.46 -9.00
C VAL A 3 2.23 -13.61 -8.03
N CYS A 4 3.21 -14.47 -7.78
CA CYS A 4 3.04 -15.64 -6.93
C CYS A 4 3.59 -15.34 -5.54
N ALA A 5 2.73 -15.35 -4.50
CA ALA A 5 3.19 -15.42 -3.12
C ALA A 5 4.03 -16.69 -2.90
N ALA A 6 5.16 -16.58 -2.22
CA ALA A 6 5.89 -17.75 -1.75
C ALA A 6 5.03 -18.48 -0.71
N VAL A 7 4.61 -19.71 -1.03
CA VAL A 7 3.73 -20.49 -0.14
C VAL A 7 4.50 -20.93 1.11
N ILE A 8 4.43 -20.15 2.17
CA ILE A 8 4.72 -20.61 3.53
C ILE A 8 3.42 -20.49 4.33
N ALA A 9 2.73 -21.61 4.49
CA ALA A 9 1.45 -21.65 5.19
C ALA A 9 1.61 -21.43 6.72
N PRO A 10 1.04 -20.37 7.32
CA PRO A 10 0.89 -20.26 8.75
C PRO A 10 -0.52 -20.69 9.17
N ILE A 11 -0.60 -21.42 10.29
CA ILE A 11 -1.87 -21.75 10.94
C ILE A 11 -2.40 -20.47 11.61
N LEU A 12 -3.43 -19.84 11.04
CA LEU A 12 -4.12 -18.70 11.66
C LEU A 12 -5.32 -19.17 12.49
N LEU A 13 -5.29 -18.82 13.78
CA LEU A 13 -6.45 -18.82 14.67
C LEU A 13 -7.29 -17.57 14.38
N VAL A 14 -8.52 -17.76 13.91
CA VAL A 14 -9.48 -16.69 13.67
C VAL A 14 -10.08 -16.23 15.01
N SER A 15 -9.86 -14.96 15.36
CA SER A 15 -10.72 -14.21 16.29
C SER A 15 -11.39 -13.09 15.52
N GLY A 16 -12.73 -13.12 15.47
CA GLY A 16 -13.53 -12.38 14.50
C GLY A 16 -13.75 -10.89 14.76
N GLY A 17 -14.19 -10.22 13.69
CA GLY A 17 -14.76 -8.89 13.61
C GLY A 17 -15.68 -8.83 12.38
N TYR A 18 -16.74 -8.04 12.46
CA TYR A 18 -17.89 -8.04 11.55
C TYR A 18 -17.53 -7.63 10.11
N ALA A 19 -18.08 -8.36 9.14
CA ALA A 19 -17.92 -8.11 7.71
C ALA A 19 -18.76 -6.89 7.23
N TYR A 20 -18.08 -5.94 6.59
CA TYR A 20 -18.65 -5.02 5.60
C TYR A 20 -17.87 -5.22 4.30
N GLY A 21 -18.54 -5.12 3.14
CA GLY A 21 -17.93 -5.27 1.81
C GLY A 21 -18.07 -6.67 1.20
N ALA A 22 -18.26 -6.74 -0.13
CA ALA A 22 -18.57 -7.96 -0.88
C ALA A 22 -17.62 -9.12 -0.49
N PRO A 23 -18.13 -10.37 -0.34
CA PRO A 23 -17.29 -11.46 0.11
C PRO A 23 -16.15 -11.66 -0.89
N ALA A 24 -14.91 -11.58 -0.40
CA ALA A 24 -13.73 -12.10 -1.07
C ALA A 24 -14.09 -13.49 -1.63
N ARG A 25 -14.14 -13.61 -2.95
CA ARG A 25 -14.48 -14.87 -3.59
C ARG A 25 -13.18 -15.65 -3.68
N TYR A 26 -13.09 -16.74 -2.91
CA TYR A 26 -12.02 -17.72 -3.06
C TYR A 26 -11.79 -18.04 -4.55
N GLY A 27 -10.58 -17.76 -5.06
CA GLY A 27 -10.22 -17.91 -6.48
C GLY A 27 -10.33 -16.65 -7.36
N ASP A 28 -10.57 -15.47 -6.77
CA ASP A 28 -10.45 -14.19 -7.48
C ASP A 28 -8.97 -13.78 -7.59
N PRO A 29 -8.38 -13.74 -8.80
CA PRO A 29 -6.96 -13.41 -8.99
C PRO A 29 -6.56 -12.08 -8.35
N MET A 30 -7.40 -11.04 -8.46
CA MET A 30 -7.09 -9.73 -7.91
C MET A 30 -7.04 -9.76 -6.39
N GLN A 31 -7.95 -10.51 -5.75
CA GLN A 31 -7.92 -10.67 -4.29
C GLN A 31 -6.70 -11.47 -3.84
N GLU A 32 -6.30 -12.50 -4.59
CA GLU A 32 -5.09 -13.28 -4.31
C GLU A 32 -3.83 -12.38 -4.34
N ASP A 33 -3.74 -11.48 -5.32
CA ASP A 33 -2.64 -10.53 -5.45
C ASP A 33 -2.67 -9.44 -4.36
N ILE A 34 -3.86 -8.94 -4.00
CA ILE A 34 -4.03 -8.02 -2.85
C ILE A 34 -3.58 -8.69 -1.55
N ASP A 35 -4.00 -9.92 -1.28
CA ASP A 35 -3.64 -10.67 -0.08
C ASP A 35 -2.12 -10.90 -0.02
N ALA A 36 -1.50 -11.21 -1.16
CA ALA A 36 -0.06 -11.36 -1.28
C ALA A 36 0.70 -10.04 -1.07
N ALA A 37 0.19 -8.93 -1.59
CA ALA A 37 0.75 -7.60 -1.34
C ALA A 37 0.72 -7.26 0.15
N VAL A 38 -0.45 -7.42 0.78
CA VAL A 38 -0.66 -7.20 2.23
C VAL A 38 0.28 -8.06 3.05
N GLN A 39 0.38 -9.36 2.73
CA GLN A 39 1.29 -10.27 3.44
C GLN A 39 2.74 -9.83 3.26
N GLY A 40 3.16 -9.50 2.04
CA GLY A 40 4.53 -9.12 1.72
C GLY A 40 5.01 -7.91 2.52
N VAL A 41 4.22 -6.84 2.54
CA VAL A 41 4.58 -5.60 3.24
C VAL A 41 4.52 -5.75 4.76
N ASP A 42 3.53 -6.48 5.28
CA ASP A 42 3.42 -6.78 6.72
C ASP A 42 4.61 -7.63 7.21
N GLU A 43 4.99 -8.67 6.45
CA GLU A 43 6.14 -9.51 6.77
C GLU A 43 7.46 -8.74 6.70
N PHE A 44 7.64 -7.89 5.68
CA PHE A 44 8.80 -7.01 5.57
C PHE A 44 8.94 -6.14 6.84
N TRP A 45 7.88 -5.43 7.23
CA TRP A 45 7.93 -4.57 8.42
C TRP A 45 8.09 -5.36 9.72
N LYS A 46 7.40 -6.49 9.89
CA LYS A 46 7.61 -7.37 11.06
C LYS A 46 9.06 -7.77 11.24
N LYS A 47 9.76 -8.04 10.13
CA LYS A 47 11.14 -8.49 10.14
C LYS A 47 12.13 -7.35 10.32
N HIS A 48 11.96 -6.26 9.57
CA HIS A 48 12.97 -5.21 9.45
C HIS A 48 12.73 -3.99 10.34
N TRP A 49 11.57 -3.85 10.99
CA TRP A 49 11.25 -2.66 11.79
C TRP A 49 12.34 -2.31 12.82
N SER A 50 12.83 -3.31 13.56
CA SER A 50 13.85 -3.10 14.61
C SER A 50 15.24 -2.71 14.08
N GLU A 51 15.45 -2.78 12.76
CA GLU A 51 16.67 -2.30 12.10
C GLU A 51 16.66 -0.77 11.95
N TYR A 52 15.46 -0.17 11.89
CA TYR A 52 15.27 1.26 11.63
C TYR A 52 14.75 2.02 12.85
N PHE A 53 13.91 1.39 13.68
CA PHE A 53 13.17 2.05 14.75
C PHE A 53 13.24 1.29 16.09
N THR A 54 13.12 2.00 17.20
CA THR A 54 13.26 1.44 18.56
C THR A 54 11.96 0.89 19.14
N GLU A 55 10.82 1.42 18.72
CA GLU A 55 9.50 0.97 19.18
C GLU A 55 9.13 -0.38 18.57
N SER A 56 8.03 -0.99 19.02
CA SER A 56 7.53 -2.22 18.41
C SER A 56 6.67 -1.94 17.19
N TYR A 57 6.84 -2.71 16.12
CA TYR A 57 5.95 -2.66 14.96
C TYR A 57 4.54 -3.10 15.34
N THR A 58 3.54 -2.34 14.91
CA THR A 58 2.13 -2.70 14.98
C THR A 58 1.51 -2.55 13.58
N PRO A 59 1.02 -3.62 12.94
CA PRO A 59 0.41 -3.50 11.62
C PRO A 59 -0.93 -2.77 11.68
N PRO A 60 -1.33 -2.04 10.63
CA PRO A 60 -2.68 -1.48 10.53
C PRO A 60 -3.70 -2.61 10.36
N GLN A 61 -4.97 -2.32 10.65
CA GLN A 61 -6.07 -3.22 10.26
C GLN A 61 -6.26 -3.18 8.76
N VAL A 62 -6.57 -4.32 8.15
CA VAL A 62 -6.94 -4.39 6.73
C VAL A 62 -8.45 -4.56 6.64
N LEU A 63 -9.16 -3.46 6.35
CA LEU A 63 -10.59 -3.53 6.04
C LEU A 63 -10.80 -4.07 4.61
N GLY A 64 -9.91 -3.70 3.70
CA GLY A 64 -9.84 -4.25 2.36
C GLY A 64 -10.78 -3.57 1.35
N LEU A 65 -11.35 -4.36 0.44
CA LEU A 65 -12.23 -3.85 -0.61
C LEU A 65 -13.51 -3.26 -0.04
N TYR A 66 -13.86 -2.06 -0.46
CA TYR A 66 -15.18 -1.45 -0.23
C TYR A 66 -15.81 -0.99 -1.55
N ASP A 67 -17.11 -0.72 -1.53
CA ASP A 67 -17.84 -0.09 -2.64
C ASP A 67 -18.19 1.34 -2.24
N GLY A 68 -17.47 2.32 -2.77
CA GLY A 68 -17.68 3.74 -2.47
C GLY A 68 -18.99 4.31 -3.03
N THR A 69 -19.74 3.53 -3.80
CA THR A 69 -21.09 3.89 -4.28
C THR A 69 -22.20 3.33 -3.37
N ALA A 70 -21.86 2.43 -2.45
CA ALA A 70 -22.80 1.81 -1.54
C ALA A 70 -23.20 2.77 -0.39
N ALA A 71 -24.45 2.66 0.06
CA ALA A 71 -24.96 3.49 1.16
C ALA A 71 -24.30 3.19 2.52
N ASP A 72 -23.64 2.04 2.63
CA ASP A 72 -22.92 1.53 3.79
C ASP A 72 -21.40 1.50 3.57
N ALA A 73 -20.87 2.35 2.68
CA ALA A 73 -19.43 2.57 2.56
C ALA A 73 -18.82 2.86 3.96
N PRO A 74 -17.62 2.34 4.26
CA PRO A 74 -16.96 2.61 5.52
C PRO A 74 -16.74 4.11 5.73
N THR A 75 -16.38 4.51 6.95
CA THR A 75 -16.05 5.90 7.27
C THR A 75 -14.64 6.01 7.81
N CYS A 76 -13.97 7.14 7.55
CA CYS A 76 -12.79 7.56 8.28
C CYS A 76 -13.07 8.92 8.93
N ASP A 77 -12.94 9.01 10.26
CA ASP A 77 -13.28 10.23 11.02
C ASP A 77 -14.74 10.69 10.79
N GLY A 78 -15.65 9.73 10.64
CA GLY A 78 -17.08 9.97 10.41
C GLY A 78 -17.44 10.45 8.99
N VAL A 79 -16.48 10.52 8.07
CA VAL A 79 -16.70 10.82 6.65
C VAL A 79 -16.72 9.52 5.85
N ALA A 80 -17.76 9.30 5.05
CA ALA A 80 -17.87 8.11 4.20
C ALA A 80 -16.78 8.10 3.14
N LEU A 81 -16.19 6.92 2.90
CA LEU A 81 -15.17 6.73 1.87
C LEU A 81 -15.80 6.82 0.48
N GLU A 82 -15.17 7.60 -0.41
CA GLU A 82 -15.67 7.83 -1.76
C GLU A 82 -15.25 6.73 -2.74
N ALA A 83 -15.96 6.60 -3.86
CA ALA A 83 -15.55 5.73 -4.96
C ALA A 83 -14.26 6.24 -5.61
N GLY A 84 -13.45 5.34 -6.17
CA GLY A 84 -12.18 5.71 -6.81
C GLY A 84 -11.05 6.09 -5.84
N ASN A 85 -11.17 5.75 -4.54
CA ASN A 85 -10.17 6.09 -3.52
C ASN A 85 -9.53 4.84 -2.87
N ALA A 86 -8.29 4.99 -2.42
CA ALA A 86 -7.64 4.11 -1.46
C ALA A 86 -7.11 4.98 -0.32
N LEU A 87 -7.04 4.43 0.90
CA LEU A 87 -6.51 5.18 2.03
C LEU A 87 -6.03 4.29 3.17
N TYR A 88 -5.09 4.84 3.93
CA TYR A 88 -4.92 4.61 5.35
C TYR A 88 -5.70 5.65 6.18
N CYS A 89 -6.49 5.20 7.15
CA CYS A 89 -7.22 6.06 8.09
C CYS A 89 -6.45 6.19 9.43
N PRO A 90 -5.78 7.32 9.72
CA PRO A 90 -4.92 7.41 10.91
C PRO A 90 -5.68 7.41 12.25
N SER A 91 -6.94 7.86 12.26
CA SER A 91 -7.74 7.95 13.48
C SER A 91 -8.29 6.59 13.94
N GLU A 92 -8.45 5.65 13.00
CA GLU A 92 -9.05 4.33 13.23
C GLU A 92 -8.08 3.17 12.90
N ASP A 93 -6.86 3.48 12.42
CA ASP A 93 -5.75 2.57 12.08
C ASP A 93 -6.17 1.41 11.16
N PHE A 94 -6.79 1.75 10.02
CA PHE A 94 -7.15 0.77 8.99
C PHE A 94 -6.82 1.21 7.57
N LEU A 95 -6.67 0.23 6.68
CA LEU A 95 -6.49 0.37 5.25
C LEU A 95 -7.76 -0.07 4.51
N ALA A 96 -8.17 0.68 3.49
CA ALA A 96 -9.29 0.34 2.63
C ALA A 96 -9.07 0.84 1.20
N TRP A 97 -9.63 0.13 0.22
CA TRP A 97 -9.51 0.47 -1.19
C TRP A 97 -10.81 0.20 -1.95
N ASP A 98 -11.23 1.17 -2.76
CA ASP A 98 -12.46 1.07 -3.54
C ASP A 98 -12.32 -0.03 -4.60
N VAL A 99 -13.36 -0.85 -4.73
CA VAL A 99 -13.38 -1.98 -5.66
C VAL A 99 -13.29 -1.53 -7.12
N GLY A 100 -13.86 -0.38 -7.46
CA GLY A 100 -13.78 0.19 -8.81
C GLY A 100 -12.35 0.60 -9.15
N LEU A 101 -11.69 1.33 -8.24
CA LEU A 101 -10.28 1.72 -8.37
C LEU A 101 -9.38 0.50 -8.59
N MET A 102 -9.52 -0.52 -7.75
CA MET A 102 -8.68 -1.71 -7.84
C MET A 102 -8.95 -2.52 -9.11
N GLN A 103 -10.21 -2.66 -9.54
CA GLN A 103 -10.57 -3.37 -10.77
C GLN A 103 -10.07 -2.65 -12.02
N GLU A 104 -10.22 -1.33 -12.09
CA GLU A 104 -9.78 -0.52 -13.23
C GLU A 104 -8.25 -0.53 -13.36
N GLY A 105 -7.54 -0.37 -12.23
CA GLY A 105 -6.07 -0.43 -12.21
C GLY A 105 -5.53 -1.82 -12.51
N TYR A 106 -6.09 -2.87 -11.89
CA TYR A 106 -5.69 -4.27 -12.13
C TYR A 106 -5.89 -4.70 -13.59
N ALA A 107 -6.85 -4.10 -14.31
CA ALA A 107 -7.03 -4.35 -15.74
C ALA A 107 -5.87 -3.82 -16.60
N THR A 108 -4.99 -2.96 -16.06
CA THR A 108 -3.80 -2.43 -16.74
C THR A 108 -2.52 -3.23 -16.45
N GLY A 109 -2.50 -3.99 -15.36
CA GLY A 109 -1.38 -4.80 -14.88
C GLY A 109 -1.63 -5.28 -13.46
N ASP A 110 -1.20 -6.49 -13.12
CA ASP A 110 -1.44 -7.06 -11.79
C ASP A 110 -0.59 -6.38 -10.71
N SER A 111 0.53 -5.75 -11.09
CA SER A 111 1.36 -4.97 -10.17
C SER A 111 0.68 -3.71 -9.60
N TYR A 112 -0.43 -3.25 -10.20
CA TYR A 112 -1.16 -2.08 -9.73
C TYR A 112 -1.59 -2.20 -8.28
N VAL A 113 -2.13 -3.36 -7.88
CA VAL A 113 -2.64 -3.56 -6.52
C VAL A 113 -1.51 -3.63 -5.48
N TYR A 114 -0.32 -4.10 -5.87
CA TYR A 114 0.87 -4.07 -5.03
C TYR A 114 1.30 -2.63 -4.73
N PHE A 115 1.30 -1.76 -5.75
CA PHE A 115 1.62 -0.35 -5.55
C PHE A 115 0.62 0.34 -4.61
N VAL A 116 -0.69 0.18 -4.83
CA VAL A 116 -1.71 0.81 -3.98
C VAL A 116 -1.59 0.32 -2.54
N VAL A 117 -1.51 -1.00 -2.32
CA VAL A 117 -1.36 -1.56 -0.96
C VAL A 117 -0.11 -1.01 -0.29
N ALA A 118 1.04 -1.01 -0.98
CA ALA A 118 2.29 -0.56 -0.41
C ALA A 118 2.33 0.95 -0.13
N HIS A 119 1.70 1.76 -0.99
CA HIS A 119 1.55 3.20 -0.77
C HIS A 119 0.75 3.49 0.51
N GLU A 120 -0.42 2.86 0.65
CA GLU A 120 -1.24 3.05 1.85
C GLU A 120 -0.59 2.48 3.12
N TRP A 121 0.15 1.38 2.99
CA TRP A 121 0.98 0.88 4.07
C TRP A 121 2.08 1.88 4.45
N GLY A 122 2.68 2.56 3.47
CA GLY A 122 3.60 3.67 3.68
C GLY A 122 3.03 4.77 4.56
N HIS A 123 1.76 5.18 4.36
CA HIS A 123 1.07 6.11 5.26
C HIS A 123 0.88 5.55 6.67
N ALA A 124 0.58 4.25 6.77
CA ALA A 124 0.53 3.57 8.06
C ALA A 124 1.90 3.69 8.77
N ILE A 125 2.99 3.37 8.08
CA ILE A 125 4.35 3.52 8.60
C ILE A 125 4.63 4.95 9.06
N GLN A 126 4.32 5.97 8.26
CA GLN A 126 4.49 7.37 8.63
C GLN A 126 3.80 7.73 9.96
N SER A 127 2.59 7.23 10.19
CA SER A 127 1.86 7.50 11.45
C SER A 127 2.48 6.85 12.68
N ARG A 128 3.38 5.88 12.48
CA ARG A 128 4.17 5.21 13.53
C ARG A 128 5.53 5.88 13.74
N LEU A 129 5.97 6.74 12.83
CA LEU A 129 7.23 7.47 12.93
C LEU A 129 7.12 8.68 13.86
N ASP A 130 8.24 9.07 14.46
CA ASP A 130 8.38 10.41 15.05
C ASP A 130 8.19 11.48 13.95
N VAL A 131 7.58 12.61 14.30
CA VAL A 131 7.33 13.73 13.37
C VAL A 131 8.59 14.26 12.70
N THR A 132 9.77 14.08 13.31
CA THR A 132 11.07 14.47 12.74
C THR A 132 11.53 13.57 11.60
N LEU A 133 10.94 12.39 11.46
CA LEU A 133 11.21 11.43 10.40
C LEU A 133 10.17 11.49 9.27
N GLN A 134 9.14 12.33 9.43
CA GLN A 134 8.15 12.59 8.38
C GLN A 134 8.67 13.67 7.44
N GLU A 135 8.60 13.39 6.14
CA GLU A 135 8.91 14.39 5.11
C GLU A 135 7.75 15.38 4.96
N VAL A 136 8.07 16.61 4.52
CA VAL A 136 7.04 17.63 4.25
C VAL A 136 6.08 17.18 3.15
N SER A 137 6.59 16.42 2.17
CA SER A 137 5.75 15.79 1.17
C SER A 137 5.42 14.36 1.61
N THR A 138 4.30 14.24 2.34
CA THR A 138 3.83 12.97 2.92
C THR A 138 3.60 11.91 1.83
N GLU A 139 2.99 12.30 0.72
CA GLU A 139 2.68 11.43 -0.43
C GLU A 139 3.95 10.87 -1.09
N LEU A 140 4.95 11.72 -1.34
CA LEU A 140 6.21 11.27 -1.92
C LEU A 140 7.00 10.37 -0.96
N GLN A 141 6.90 10.58 0.35
CA GLN A 141 7.50 9.66 1.30
C GLN A 141 6.74 8.33 1.35
N ALA A 142 5.41 8.31 1.21
CA ALA A 142 4.64 7.08 1.08
C ALA A 142 5.03 6.31 -0.20
N ASP A 143 5.16 6.99 -1.34
CA ASP A 143 5.68 6.37 -2.58
C ASP A 143 7.09 5.81 -2.40
N CYS A 144 7.98 6.55 -1.73
CA CYS A 144 9.33 6.06 -1.43
C CYS A 144 9.29 4.82 -0.53
N LEU A 145 8.51 4.84 0.55
CA LEU A 145 8.36 3.69 1.43
C LEU A 145 7.79 2.49 0.69
N ALA A 146 6.80 2.69 -0.20
CA ALA A 146 6.25 1.65 -1.06
C ALA A 146 7.33 0.97 -1.93
N GLY A 147 8.23 1.76 -2.53
CA GLY A 147 9.37 1.22 -3.28
C GLY A 147 10.32 0.41 -2.40
N ALA A 148 10.62 0.91 -1.20
CA ALA A 148 11.53 0.25 -0.26
C ALA A 148 10.96 -1.07 0.29
N GLU A 149 9.69 -1.11 0.66
CA GLU A 149 9.06 -2.30 1.24
C GLU A 149 8.75 -3.36 0.19
N LEU A 150 8.36 -2.98 -1.04
CA LEU A 150 8.18 -3.94 -2.13
C LEU A 150 9.51 -4.56 -2.55
N GLN A 151 10.57 -3.75 -2.70
CA GLN A 151 11.90 -4.29 -2.99
C GLN A 151 12.41 -5.19 -1.85
N GLY A 152 12.22 -4.76 -0.60
CA GLY A 152 12.60 -5.55 0.57
C GLY A 152 11.83 -6.86 0.68
N ALA A 153 10.52 -6.84 0.48
CA ALA A 153 9.67 -8.03 0.41
C ALA A 153 10.12 -8.99 -0.71
N LYS A 154 10.50 -8.43 -1.87
CA LYS A 154 11.06 -9.22 -2.99
C LYS A 154 12.40 -9.86 -2.62
N ASP A 155 13.28 -9.14 -1.93
CA ASP A 155 14.60 -9.63 -1.51
C ASP A 155 14.50 -10.66 -0.37
N ASP A 156 13.41 -10.58 0.40
CA ASP A 156 13.03 -11.53 1.43
C ASP A 156 12.30 -12.77 0.93
N GLU A 157 12.02 -12.81 -0.38
CA GLU A 157 11.25 -13.87 -1.04
C GLU A 157 9.80 -13.98 -0.52
N SER A 158 9.23 -12.93 0.09
CA SER A 158 7.81 -12.91 0.49
C SER A 158 6.89 -12.57 -0.69
N ILE A 159 7.39 -11.83 -1.67
CA ILE A 159 6.77 -11.61 -2.99
C ILE A 159 7.78 -11.89 -4.11
N VAL A 160 7.28 -12.07 -5.33
CA VAL A 160 8.11 -12.33 -6.51
C VAL A 160 7.76 -11.32 -7.60
N PHE A 161 8.73 -10.56 -8.10
CA PHE A 161 8.51 -9.76 -9.31
C PHE A 161 8.70 -10.64 -10.55
N GLU A 162 7.70 -10.64 -11.41
CA GLU A 162 7.72 -11.25 -12.73
C GLU A 162 8.35 -10.31 -13.78
N ASP A 163 8.67 -10.88 -14.94
CA ASP A 163 9.07 -10.11 -16.10
C ASP A 163 7.91 -9.22 -16.57
N GLY A 164 8.01 -7.92 -16.33
CA GLY A 164 7.00 -6.93 -16.72
C GLY A 164 6.56 -6.03 -15.56
N ASP A 165 6.63 -6.54 -14.33
CA ASP A 165 6.08 -5.88 -13.14
C ASP A 165 6.69 -4.51 -12.89
N ALA A 166 7.98 -4.34 -13.15
CA ALA A 166 8.63 -3.03 -13.01
C ALA A 166 8.01 -1.97 -13.93
N ALA A 167 7.61 -2.34 -15.16
CA ALA A 167 6.95 -1.44 -16.10
C ALA A 167 5.47 -1.22 -15.71
N GLU A 168 4.81 -2.25 -15.18
CA GLU A 168 3.45 -2.13 -14.66
C GLU A 168 3.38 -1.23 -13.42
N LEU A 169 4.35 -1.30 -12.51
CA LEU A 169 4.49 -0.39 -11.35
C LEU A 169 4.70 1.06 -11.79
N GLU A 170 5.59 1.30 -12.77
CA GLU A 170 5.77 2.63 -13.36
C GLU A 170 4.45 3.16 -13.95
N GLN A 171 3.73 2.32 -14.70
CA GLN A 171 2.44 2.67 -15.27
C GLN A 171 1.38 2.93 -14.19
N ALA A 172 1.35 2.14 -13.11
CA ALA A 172 0.44 2.32 -11.99
C ALA A 172 0.63 3.69 -11.34
N ILE A 173 1.88 4.05 -11.01
CA ILE A 173 2.24 5.36 -10.44
C ILE A 173 1.77 6.49 -11.36
N HIS A 174 2.04 6.40 -12.66
CA HIS A 174 1.58 7.41 -13.62
C HIS A 174 0.05 7.53 -13.63
N SER A 175 -0.68 6.42 -13.60
CA SER A 175 -2.14 6.43 -13.68
C SER A 175 -2.82 7.07 -12.47
N VAL A 176 -2.28 6.85 -11.26
CA VAL A 176 -2.81 7.45 -10.03
C VAL A 176 -2.34 8.89 -9.81
N SER A 177 -1.37 9.36 -10.60
CA SER A 177 -0.87 10.74 -10.56
C SER A 177 -1.73 11.71 -11.38
N ASP A 178 -2.51 11.19 -12.33
CA ASP A 178 -3.19 12.00 -13.36
C ASP A 178 -4.71 12.17 -13.12
N GLN A 179 -5.27 11.63 -12.04
CA GLN A 179 -6.73 11.58 -11.86
C GLN A 179 -7.13 11.81 -10.40
N LEU A 180 -7.67 13.01 -10.10
CA LEU A 180 -8.92 13.30 -9.36
C LEU A 180 -8.98 14.80 -8.95
N PRO A 181 -10.17 15.41 -8.75
CA PRO A 181 -10.31 16.79 -8.29
C PRO A 181 -9.71 17.07 -6.90
N TRP A 182 -9.41 16.02 -6.15
CA TRP A 182 -8.85 16.04 -4.80
C TRP A 182 -7.32 15.79 -4.78
N THR A 183 -6.74 15.31 -5.89
CA THR A 183 -5.29 15.21 -6.08
C THR A 183 -4.79 16.58 -6.54
N ASN A 184 -4.69 17.53 -5.61
CA ASN A 184 -4.00 18.78 -5.88
C ASN A 184 -2.51 18.46 -6.13
N PRO A 185 -1.93 18.76 -7.32
CA PRO A 185 -0.53 18.47 -7.58
C PRO A 185 0.44 19.19 -6.63
N GLU A 186 -0.01 20.28 -5.97
CA GLU A 186 0.76 20.93 -4.89
C GLU A 186 0.87 20.06 -3.62
N ASP A 187 -0.06 19.11 -3.41
CA ASP A 187 -0.11 18.23 -2.23
C ASP A 187 0.43 16.81 -2.53
N HIS A 188 0.23 16.29 -3.75
CA HIS A 188 0.57 14.89 -4.13
C HIS A 188 1.77 14.72 -5.07
N GLY A 189 2.29 15.81 -5.64
CA GLY A 189 3.36 15.77 -6.64
C GLY A 189 2.90 15.30 -8.03
N ASP A 190 3.70 15.59 -9.06
CA ASP A 190 3.47 15.08 -10.42
C ASP A 190 3.96 13.63 -10.59
N ALA A 191 3.55 12.97 -11.68
CA ALA A 191 3.94 11.57 -11.97
C ALA A 191 5.47 11.36 -11.96
N ASP A 192 6.23 12.34 -12.41
CA ASP A 192 7.69 12.30 -12.43
C ASP A 192 8.28 12.34 -11.02
N GLN A 193 7.72 13.16 -10.12
CA GLN A 193 8.11 13.26 -8.72
C GLN A 193 7.80 11.97 -7.97
N ARG A 194 6.59 11.45 -8.15
CA ARG A 194 6.13 10.19 -7.54
C ARG A 194 6.99 9.01 -7.98
N THR A 195 7.24 8.89 -9.28
CA THR A 195 8.13 7.84 -9.83
C THR A 195 9.55 7.96 -9.28
N LYS A 196 10.11 9.17 -9.19
CA LYS A 196 11.44 9.38 -8.59
C LYS A 196 11.48 9.01 -7.12
N ALA A 197 10.42 9.28 -6.37
CA ALA A 197 10.33 8.93 -4.96
C ALA A 197 10.25 7.41 -4.77
N PHE A 198 9.39 6.73 -5.53
CA PHE A 198 9.30 5.28 -5.56
C PHE A 198 10.64 4.61 -5.88
N VAL A 199 11.29 5.03 -6.98
CA VAL A 199 12.60 4.49 -7.39
C VAL A 199 13.68 4.76 -6.34
N ARG A 200 13.64 5.91 -5.64
CA ARG A 200 14.58 6.19 -4.55
C ARG A 200 14.48 5.15 -3.44
N GLY A 201 13.26 4.78 -3.04
CA GLY A 201 13.04 3.75 -2.02
C GLY A 201 13.41 2.36 -2.52
N LEU A 202 13.05 2.04 -3.77
CA LEU A 202 13.42 0.78 -4.41
C LEU A 202 14.95 0.58 -4.42
N ASP A 203 15.72 1.59 -4.83
CA ASP A 203 17.18 1.47 -4.91
C ASP A 203 17.88 1.62 -3.55
N GLY A 204 17.31 2.44 -2.65
CA GLY A 204 17.98 2.92 -1.43
C GLY A 204 17.46 2.32 -0.12
N GLY A 205 16.37 1.56 -0.16
CA GLY A 205 15.67 1.04 1.01
C GLY A 205 15.09 2.13 1.91
N VAL A 206 14.63 1.72 3.10
CA VAL A 206 13.90 2.59 4.06
C VAL A 206 14.69 3.85 4.41
N ASN A 207 16.01 3.74 4.62
CA ASN A 207 16.86 4.88 4.98
C ASN A 207 16.88 5.98 3.92
N ALA A 208 16.63 5.67 2.64
CA ALA A 208 16.56 6.67 1.58
C ALA A 208 15.26 7.49 1.61
N CYS A 209 14.24 6.99 2.32
CA CYS A 209 12.93 7.62 2.48
C CYS A 209 12.79 8.44 3.77
N LEU A 210 13.79 8.38 4.64
CA LEU A 210 13.82 9.13 5.88
C LEU A 210 14.72 10.37 5.72
N PRO A 211 14.37 11.49 6.37
CA PRO A 211 15.25 12.63 6.46
C PRO A 211 16.62 12.20 7.00
N LEU A 212 17.71 12.69 6.39
CA LEU A 212 19.05 12.46 6.93
C LEU A 212 19.09 13.03 8.35
N THR A 213 19.22 12.17 9.35
CA THR A 213 19.44 12.60 10.73
C THR A 213 20.76 13.37 10.78
N ALA A 214 20.72 14.62 11.24
CA ALA A 214 21.91 15.43 11.48
C ALA A 214 22.76 14.91 12.65
#